data_AF-A0AAW9A680-F1
#
_entry.id   AF-A0AAW9A680-F1
#
_cell.length_a   1.000
_cell.length_b   1.000
_cell.length_c   1.000
_cell.angle_alpha   90.00
_cell.angle_beta   90.00
_cell.angle_gamma   90.00
#
_symmetry.space_group_name_H-M   'P 1'
#
loop_
_entity.id
_entity.type
_entity.pdbx_description
1 polymer ?
#
loop_
_entity_poly.entity_id
_entity_poly.type
_entity_poly.pdbx_seq_one_letter_code
_entity_poly.pdbx_strand_id
1 'polypeptide(L)'
;MKKKWVHLLVLAILLSGCSMQQQTPNYDEMKKMMTDALQTEDGKKAIRKMLGEAEFRELLVLEQPEVKKSIEDTLLSNKGQEFWKHAFEDPKFSEALAKSMKDQQQDIMKKLINDSSFQNEMVEFFGQPDMQKQLETILQSAGMKKQMEKSIEETINSPLLKAKWQELILKAGEVAPTGKSGGQSGGGQGGGGGSGGGGGGGESGGGGK
;
A
#
# COMPACT_ATOMS: atom_id res chain seq x y z
N MET A 1 47.19 69.76 -77.88
CA MET A 1 45.86 69.18 -77.57
C MET A 1 45.87 67.69 -77.19
N LYS A 2 46.93 66.91 -77.50
CA LYS A 2 46.97 65.45 -77.25
C LYS A 2 47.15 65.02 -75.77
N LYS A 3 47.81 65.82 -74.92
CA LYS A 3 48.00 65.51 -73.48
C LYS A 3 46.71 65.63 -72.63
N LYS A 4 45.80 66.55 -72.98
CA LYS A 4 44.52 66.72 -72.25
C LYS A 4 43.56 65.55 -72.50
N TRP A 5 43.67 64.91 -73.67
CA TRP A 5 42.87 63.75 -74.04
C TRP A 5 43.32 62.46 -73.32
N VAL A 6 44.63 62.33 -73.06
CA VAL A 6 45.17 61.19 -72.28
C VAL A 6 44.71 61.24 -70.82
N HIS A 7 44.64 62.43 -70.20
CA HIS A 7 44.13 62.56 -68.84
C HIS A 7 42.61 62.32 -68.74
N LEU A 8 41.86 62.69 -69.77
CA LEU A 8 40.42 62.42 -69.85
C LEU A 8 40.11 60.93 -70.06
N LEU A 9 40.97 60.21 -70.78
CA LEU A 9 40.84 58.78 -71.03
C LEU A 9 41.22 57.94 -69.79
N VAL A 10 42.23 58.36 -69.01
CA VAL A 10 42.60 57.68 -67.75
C VAL A 10 41.56 57.91 -66.65
N LEU A 11 40.93 59.09 -66.58
CA LEU A 11 39.85 59.38 -65.63
C LEU A 11 38.57 58.59 -65.96
N ALA A 12 38.29 58.33 -67.24
CA ALA A 12 37.15 57.52 -67.68
C ALA A 12 37.32 56.02 -67.33
N ILE A 13 38.55 55.50 -67.34
CA ILE A 13 38.84 54.10 -66.97
C ILE A 13 38.71 53.89 -65.45
N LEU A 14 39.09 54.88 -64.63
CA LEU A 14 38.96 54.82 -63.17
C LEU A 14 37.50 54.90 -62.67
N LEU A 15 36.61 55.57 -63.42
CA LEU A 15 35.18 55.64 -63.10
C LEU A 15 34.38 54.39 -63.51
N SER A 16 34.98 53.49 -64.30
CA SER A 16 34.34 52.23 -64.73
C SER A 16 34.51 51.08 -63.74
N GLY A 17 35.20 51.30 -62.61
CA GLY A 17 35.50 50.28 -61.60
C GLY A 17 34.42 50.01 -60.55
N CYS A 18 33.27 50.69 -60.59
CA CYS A 18 32.19 50.48 -59.63
C CYS A 18 30.84 50.30 -60.32
N SER A 19 30.68 49.18 -61.01
CA SER A 19 29.37 48.61 -61.32
C SER A 19 29.42 47.09 -61.12
N MET A 20 29.86 46.68 -59.93
CA MET A 20 29.55 45.33 -59.47
C MET A 20 28.09 45.37 -59.03
N GLN A 21 27.19 45.28 -60.01
CA GLN A 21 25.77 45.11 -59.78
C GLN A 21 25.62 43.76 -59.08
N GLN A 22 25.57 43.81 -57.76
CA GLN A 22 25.35 42.66 -56.91
C GLN A 22 23.91 42.21 -57.17
N GLN A 23 23.74 41.32 -58.15
CA GLN A 23 22.48 40.65 -58.41
C GLN A 23 22.09 39.96 -57.11
N THR A 24 21.05 40.48 -56.47
CA THR A 24 20.44 39.81 -55.33
C THR A 24 19.97 38.45 -55.86
N PRO A 25 20.45 37.32 -55.30
CA PRO A 25 20.10 36.01 -55.81
C PRO A 25 18.58 35.87 -55.84
N ASN A 26 18.06 35.22 -56.88
CA ASN A 26 16.63 34.96 -56.94
C ASN A 26 16.23 34.05 -55.76
N TYR A 27 14.95 34.01 -55.42
CA TYR A 27 14.46 33.22 -54.28
C TYR A 27 14.84 31.73 -54.36
N ASP A 28 14.82 31.13 -55.54
CA ASP A 28 15.19 29.72 -55.76
C ASP A 28 16.70 29.48 -55.58
N GLU A 29 17.53 30.42 -56.00
CA GLU A 29 18.99 30.38 -55.78
C GLU A 29 19.34 30.54 -54.30
N MET A 30 18.66 31.46 -53.60
CA MET A 30 18.81 31.64 -52.16
C MET A 30 18.32 30.41 -51.38
N LYS A 31 17.19 29.81 -51.77
CA LYS A 31 16.68 28.56 -51.18
C LYS A 31 17.66 27.41 -51.38
N LYS A 32 18.23 27.29 -52.59
CA LYS A 32 19.22 26.26 -52.90
C LYS A 32 20.49 26.47 -52.09
N MET A 33 21.01 27.69 -52.04
CA MET A 33 22.18 28.04 -51.24
C MET A 33 21.96 27.76 -49.74
N MET A 34 20.77 28.07 -49.20
CA MET A 34 20.42 27.78 -47.81
C MET A 34 20.28 26.27 -47.55
N THR A 35 19.68 25.52 -48.47
CA THR A 35 19.56 24.06 -48.37
C THR A 35 20.94 23.40 -48.41
N ASP A 36 21.80 23.83 -49.34
CA ASP A 36 23.16 23.33 -49.48
C ASP A 36 23.99 23.66 -48.23
N ALA A 37 23.87 24.89 -47.69
CA ALA A 37 24.51 25.31 -46.45
C ALA A 37 24.10 24.41 -45.26
N LEU A 38 22.82 24.08 -45.12
CA LEU A 38 22.33 23.17 -44.07
C LEU A 38 22.83 21.73 -44.26
N GLN A 39 23.00 21.28 -45.50
CA GLN A 39 23.50 19.94 -45.83
C GLN A 39 25.03 19.81 -45.73
N THR A 40 25.77 20.92 -45.70
CA THR A 40 27.23 20.90 -45.47
C THR A 40 27.57 20.32 -44.10
N GLU A 41 28.82 19.86 -43.96
CA GLU A 41 29.32 19.36 -42.67
C GLU A 41 29.32 20.44 -41.59
N ASP A 42 29.54 21.71 -41.95
CA ASP A 42 29.44 22.84 -41.03
C ASP A 42 28.00 23.10 -40.59
N GLY A 43 27.03 23.00 -41.52
CA GLY A 43 25.60 23.07 -41.21
C GLY A 43 25.16 21.95 -40.25
N LYS A 44 25.53 20.70 -40.54
CA LYS A 44 25.29 19.56 -39.65
C LYS A 44 25.97 19.74 -38.29
N LYS A 45 27.19 20.28 -38.26
CA LYS A 45 27.93 20.54 -37.01
C LYS A 45 27.28 21.65 -36.18
N ALA A 46 26.77 22.69 -36.81
CA ALA A 46 26.02 23.76 -36.15
C ALA A 46 24.72 23.21 -35.55
N ILE A 47 23.96 22.40 -36.29
CA ILE A 47 22.75 21.73 -35.79
C ILE A 47 23.10 20.79 -34.62
N ARG A 48 24.16 19.99 -34.73
CA ARG A 48 24.62 19.11 -33.63
C ARG A 48 25.04 19.90 -32.39
N LYS A 49 25.65 21.07 -32.57
CA LYS A 49 26.04 21.96 -31.47
C LYS A 49 24.81 22.54 -30.77
N MET A 50 23.82 22.98 -31.53
CA MET A 50 22.54 23.49 -31.02
C MET A 50 21.73 22.40 -30.31
N LEU A 51 21.66 21.20 -30.91
CA LEU A 51 21.16 19.99 -30.24
C LEU A 51 22.04 19.54 -29.07
N GLY A 52 23.20 20.15 -28.84
CA GLY A 52 24.03 19.94 -27.67
C GLY A 52 23.59 20.78 -26.47
N GLU A 53 22.87 21.88 -26.72
CA GLU A 53 22.45 22.85 -25.72
C GLU A 53 21.19 22.36 -25.00
N ALA A 54 21.20 22.42 -23.67
CA ALA A 54 20.14 21.87 -22.83
C ALA A 54 18.78 22.53 -23.08
N GLU A 55 18.76 23.86 -23.24
CA GLU A 55 17.55 24.64 -23.50
C GLU A 55 16.89 24.26 -24.84
N PHE A 56 17.69 24.03 -25.88
CA PHE A 56 17.17 23.62 -27.19
C PHE A 56 16.67 22.17 -27.19
N ARG A 57 17.32 21.28 -26.43
CA ARG A 57 16.87 19.89 -26.25
C ARG A 57 15.53 19.81 -25.54
N GLU A 58 15.35 20.57 -24.47
CA GLU A 58 14.14 20.54 -23.66
C GLU A 58 12.91 20.97 -24.48
N LEU A 59 13.06 22.06 -25.25
CA LEU A 59 12.04 22.53 -26.18
C LEU A 59 11.68 21.48 -27.25
N LEU A 60 12.67 20.77 -27.81
CA LEU A 60 12.45 19.79 -28.88
C LEU A 60 11.90 18.44 -28.38
N VAL A 61 12.27 18.01 -27.17
CA VAL A 61 11.95 16.67 -26.65
C VAL A 61 10.59 16.63 -25.97
N LEU A 62 10.18 17.69 -25.27
CA LEU A 62 8.92 17.71 -24.53
C LEU A 62 7.72 18.13 -25.39
N GLU A 63 7.94 18.96 -26.42
CA GLU A 63 6.85 19.50 -27.24
C GLU A 63 6.46 18.62 -28.44
N GLN A 64 7.20 17.54 -28.71
CA GLN A 64 6.90 16.68 -29.86
C GLN A 64 5.82 15.63 -29.54
N PRO A 65 4.65 15.68 -30.22
CA PRO A 65 3.59 14.69 -30.07
C PRO A 65 4.08 13.24 -30.25
N GLU A 66 5.11 13.04 -31.08
CA GLU A 66 5.72 11.75 -31.35
C GLU A 66 6.45 11.18 -30.12
N VAL A 67 7.10 12.02 -29.31
CA VAL A 67 7.78 11.60 -28.08
C VAL A 67 6.73 11.20 -27.04
N LYS A 68 5.71 12.04 -26.85
CA LYS A 68 4.59 11.74 -25.95
C LYS A 68 3.90 10.42 -26.34
N LYS A 69 3.56 10.27 -27.62
CA LYS A 69 2.92 9.06 -28.14
C LYS A 69 3.80 7.83 -27.95
N SER A 70 5.11 7.93 -28.20
CA SER A 70 6.04 6.82 -27.98
C SER A 70 6.10 6.40 -26.51
N ILE A 71 6.10 7.36 -25.58
CA ILE A 71 6.05 7.09 -24.14
C ILE A 71 4.73 6.43 -23.75
N GLU A 72 3.60 6.97 -24.21
CA GLU A 72 2.27 6.40 -23.95
C GLU A 72 2.15 4.98 -24.52
N ASP A 73 2.51 4.77 -25.78
CA ASP A 73 2.49 3.47 -26.44
C ASP A 73 3.39 2.47 -25.70
N THR A 74 4.57 2.90 -25.25
CA THR A 74 5.50 2.03 -24.51
C THR A 74 4.97 1.68 -23.12
N LEU A 75 4.50 2.66 -22.35
CA LEU A 75 4.03 2.46 -20.97
C LEU A 75 2.72 1.66 -20.93
N LEU A 76 1.83 1.87 -21.90
CA LEU A 76 0.54 1.17 -21.98
C LEU A 76 0.63 -0.16 -22.72
N SER A 77 1.75 -0.45 -23.39
CA SER A 77 1.96 -1.74 -24.06
C SER A 77 2.08 -2.90 -23.08
N ASN A 78 1.88 -4.12 -23.60
CA ASN A 78 2.17 -5.36 -22.87
C ASN A 78 3.64 -5.42 -22.38
N LYS A 79 4.59 -4.89 -23.15
CA LYS A 79 6.01 -4.81 -22.73
C LYS A 79 6.20 -3.89 -21.53
N GLY A 80 5.47 -2.78 -21.49
CA GLY A 80 5.43 -1.89 -20.32
C GLY A 80 4.87 -2.61 -19.09
N GLN A 81 3.77 -3.35 -19.25
CA GLN A 81 3.21 -4.16 -18.15
C GLN A 81 4.19 -5.24 -17.66
N GLU A 82 4.87 -5.95 -18.57
CA GLU A 82 5.90 -6.93 -18.23
C GLU A 82 7.09 -6.29 -17.51
N PHE A 83 7.54 -5.12 -17.98
CA PHE A 83 8.58 -4.35 -17.30
C PHE A 83 8.19 -4.05 -15.85
N TRP A 84 6.97 -3.55 -15.63
CA TRP A 84 6.50 -3.26 -14.26
C TRP A 84 6.43 -4.53 -13.42
N LYS A 85 5.88 -5.64 -13.94
CA LYS A 85 5.84 -6.92 -13.22
C LYS A 85 7.23 -7.36 -12.77
N HIS A 86 8.22 -7.32 -13.66
CA HIS A 86 9.61 -7.66 -13.32
C HIS A 86 10.27 -6.63 -12.39
N ALA A 87 9.96 -5.34 -12.54
CA ALA A 87 10.48 -4.32 -11.64
C ALA A 87 9.98 -4.53 -10.20
N PHE A 88 8.71 -4.92 -10.03
CA PHE A 88 8.14 -5.23 -8.72
C PHE A 88 8.73 -6.52 -8.09
N GLU A 89 9.34 -7.41 -8.88
CA GLU A 89 10.07 -8.58 -8.36
C GLU A 89 11.42 -8.18 -7.72
N ASP A 90 11.99 -7.03 -8.06
CA ASP A 90 13.21 -6.52 -7.42
C ASP A 90 12.89 -5.96 -6.02
N PRO A 91 13.43 -6.55 -4.94
CA PRO A 91 13.19 -6.08 -3.58
C PRO A 91 13.62 -4.63 -3.35
N LYS A 92 14.70 -4.16 -3.99
CA LYS A 92 15.16 -2.78 -3.82
C LYS A 92 14.21 -1.79 -4.46
N PHE A 93 13.70 -2.14 -5.64
CA PHE A 93 12.71 -1.33 -6.33
C PHE A 93 11.41 -1.25 -5.52
N SER A 94 10.89 -2.40 -5.10
CA SER A 94 9.69 -2.50 -4.28
C SER A 94 9.83 -1.79 -2.94
N GLU A 95 10.99 -1.87 -2.27
CA GLU A 95 11.27 -1.14 -1.03
C GLU A 95 11.27 0.38 -1.26
N ALA A 96 11.97 0.86 -2.30
CA ALA A 96 12.04 2.28 -2.62
C ALA A 96 10.64 2.84 -2.95
N LEU A 97 9.87 2.11 -3.77
CA LEU A 97 8.51 2.49 -4.13
C LEU A 97 7.59 2.50 -2.90
N ALA A 98 7.60 1.44 -2.08
CA ALA A 98 6.81 1.37 -0.86
C ALA A 98 7.15 2.51 0.13
N LYS A 99 8.44 2.84 0.28
CA LYS A 99 8.87 3.98 1.11
C LYS A 99 8.36 5.30 0.56
N SER A 100 8.42 5.50 -0.77
CA SER A 100 7.97 6.74 -1.40
C SER A 100 6.45 6.96 -1.28
N MET A 101 5.68 5.87 -1.20
CA MET A 101 4.22 5.89 -1.12
C MET A 101 3.68 5.76 0.32
N LYS A 102 4.55 5.63 1.32
CA LYS A 102 4.14 5.30 2.70
C LYS A 102 3.10 6.27 3.27
N ASP A 103 3.30 7.56 3.08
CA ASP A 103 2.43 8.59 3.66
C ASP A 103 1.06 8.61 2.98
N GLN A 104 1.03 8.47 1.65
CA GLN A 104 -0.19 8.35 0.86
C GLN A 104 -0.95 7.07 1.22
N GLN A 105 -0.24 5.95 1.35
CA GLN A 105 -0.84 4.69 1.77
C GLN A 105 -1.44 4.80 3.17
N GLN A 106 -0.76 5.46 4.10
CA GLN A 106 -1.29 5.70 5.45
C GLN A 106 -2.56 6.58 5.41
N ASP A 107 -2.57 7.63 4.60
CA ASP A 107 -3.74 8.50 4.44
C ASP A 107 -4.93 7.75 3.83
N ILE A 108 -4.69 6.95 2.78
CA ILE A 108 -5.70 6.07 2.17
C ILE A 108 -6.25 5.11 3.21
N MET A 109 -5.40 4.41 3.98
CA MET A 109 -5.87 3.47 5.00
C MET A 109 -6.68 4.16 6.10
N LYS A 110 -6.28 5.37 6.55
CA LYS A 110 -7.05 6.17 7.51
C LYS A 110 -8.42 6.55 6.96
N LYS A 111 -8.50 6.90 5.68
CA LYS A 111 -9.78 7.22 5.01
C LYS A 111 -10.64 5.98 4.87
N LEU A 112 -10.07 4.85 4.44
CA LEU A 112 -10.78 3.58 4.28
C LEU A 112 -11.35 3.07 5.60
N ILE A 113 -10.62 3.15 6.72
CA ILE A 113 -11.16 2.71 8.03
C ILE A 113 -12.41 3.52 8.43
N ASN A 114 -12.55 4.75 7.96
CA ASN A 114 -13.74 5.57 8.20
C ASN A 114 -14.84 5.39 7.14
N ASP A 115 -14.58 4.63 6.07
CA ASP A 115 -15.54 4.33 5.03
C ASP A 115 -16.46 3.17 5.43
N SER A 116 -17.77 3.32 5.19
CA SER A 116 -18.76 2.33 5.59
C SER A 116 -18.63 0.99 4.85
N SER A 117 -18.19 0.99 3.58
CA SER A 117 -18.00 -0.25 2.82
C SER A 117 -16.85 -1.05 3.41
N PHE A 118 -15.72 -0.39 3.63
CA PHE A 118 -14.55 -1.03 4.24
C PHE A 118 -14.84 -1.52 5.67
N GLN A 119 -15.62 -0.75 6.46
CA GLN A 119 -16.07 -1.21 7.78
C GLN A 119 -16.92 -2.48 7.72
N ASN A 120 -17.80 -2.63 6.73
CA ASN A 120 -18.58 -3.85 6.55
C ASN A 120 -17.68 -5.05 6.22
N GLU A 121 -16.70 -4.87 5.35
CA GLU A 121 -15.68 -5.90 5.06
C GLU A 121 -14.87 -6.26 6.31
N MET A 122 -14.56 -5.29 7.16
CA MET A 122 -13.89 -5.54 8.45
C MET A 122 -14.78 -6.33 9.42
N VAL A 123 -16.09 -6.07 9.47
CA VAL A 123 -17.01 -6.87 10.28
C VAL A 123 -17.05 -8.32 9.80
N GLU A 124 -17.09 -8.55 8.48
CA GLU A 124 -17.01 -9.89 7.92
C GLU A 124 -15.68 -10.58 8.25
N PHE A 125 -14.57 -9.85 8.14
CA PHE A 125 -13.24 -10.32 8.53
C PHE A 125 -13.18 -10.74 10.01
N PHE A 126 -13.69 -9.92 10.93
CA PHE A 126 -13.75 -10.27 12.36
C PHE A 126 -14.76 -11.38 12.67
N GLY A 127 -15.75 -11.59 11.79
CA GLY A 127 -16.69 -12.68 11.87
C GLY A 127 -16.10 -14.05 11.51
N GLN A 128 -14.87 -14.13 11.00
CA GLN A 128 -14.29 -15.41 10.61
C GLN A 128 -13.98 -16.32 11.81
N PRO A 129 -14.05 -17.66 11.65
CA PRO A 129 -13.90 -18.61 12.76
C PRO A 129 -12.62 -18.43 13.58
N ASP A 130 -11.49 -18.12 12.92
CA ASP A 130 -10.21 -17.90 13.60
C ASP A 130 -10.24 -16.66 14.50
N MET A 131 -10.89 -15.58 14.04
CA MET A 131 -11.07 -14.36 14.84
C MET A 131 -12.04 -14.60 15.99
N GLN A 132 -13.13 -15.35 15.76
CA GLN A 132 -14.05 -15.74 16.83
C GLN A 132 -13.35 -16.57 17.91
N LYS A 133 -12.45 -17.49 17.54
CA LYS A 133 -11.68 -18.29 18.49
C LYS A 133 -10.70 -17.45 19.32
N GLN A 134 -10.07 -16.45 18.71
CA GLN A 134 -9.27 -15.48 19.45
C GLN A 134 -10.12 -14.66 20.42
N LEU A 135 -11.29 -14.22 19.98
CA LEU A 135 -12.24 -13.50 20.84
C LEU A 135 -12.72 -14.38 22.01
N GLU A 136 -13.01 -15.66 21.78
CA GLU A 136 -13.35 -16.63 22.82
C GLU A 136 -12.20 -16.77 23.83
N THR A 137 -10.96 -16.86 23.36
CA THR A 137 -9.77 -16.93 24.23
C THR A 137 -9.63 -15.69 25.11
N ILE A 138 -9.90 -14.50 24.56
CA ILE A 138 -9.90 -13.24 25.30
C ILE A 138 -11.02 -13.22 26.34
N LEU A 139 -12.23 -13.66 25.98
CA LEU A 139 -13.37 -13.74 26.90
C LEU A 139 -13.13 -14.74 28.04
N GLN A 140 -12.38 -15.80 27.79
CA GLN A 140 -12.00 -16.79 28.80
C GLN A 140 -10.75 -16.40 29.61
N SER A 141 -10.13 -15.25 29.31
CA SER A 141 -8.97 -14.75 30.03
C SER A 141 -9.29 -14.45 31.49
N ALA A 142 -8.29 -14.55 32.37
CA ALA A 142 -8.46 -14.30 33.80
C ALA A 142 -9.00 -12.89 34.12
N GLY A 143 -8.59 -11.89 33.33
CA GLY A 143 -9.07 -10.51 33.49
C GLY A 143 -10.57 -10.39 33.18
N MET A 144 -11.04 -11.06 32.12
CA MET A 144 -12.43 -11.02 31.72
C MET A 144 -13.32 -11.87 32.64
N LYS A 145 -12.81 -13.03 33.10
CA LYS A 145 -13.45 -13.83 34.15
C LYS A 145 -13.68 -13.02 35.42
N LYS A 146 -12.70 -12.24 35.88
CA LYS A 146 -12.87 -11.38 37.07
C LYS A 146 -13.94 -10.30 36.89
N GLN A 147 -14.04 -9.71 35.70
CA GLN A 147 -15.11 -8.75 35.39
C GLN A 147 -16.48 -9.44 35.31
N MET A 148 -16.53 -10.64 34.75
CA MET A 148 -17.73 -11.47 34.70
C MET A 148 -18.18 -11.85 36.12
N GLU A 149 -17.27 -12.32 36.97
CA GLU A 149 -17.52 -12.64 38.38
C GLU A 149 -18.09 -11.43 39.12
N LYS A 150 -17.47 -10.25 38.98
CA LYS A 150 -17.98 -9.02 39.58
C LYS A 150 -19.38 -8.65 39.08
N SER A 151 -19.63 -8.79 37.78
CA SER A 151 -20.94 -8.50 37.18
C SER A 151 -22.00 -9.48 37.67
N ILE A 152 -21.65 -10.76 37.84
CA ILE A 152 -22.52 -11.79 38.41
C ILE A 152 -22.80 -11.48 39.88
N GLU A 153 -21.78 -11.13 40.67
CA GLU A 153 -21.94 -10.72 42.07
C GLU A 153 -22.87 -9.51 42.20
N GLU A 154 -22.69 -8.47 41.39
CA GLU A 154 -23.56 -7.28 41.36
C GLU A 154 -25.00 -7.66 40.96
N THR A 155 -25.16 -8.54 39.97
CA THR A 155 -26.46 -9.01 39.48
C THR A 155 -27.19 -9.83 40.53
N ILE A 156 -26.53 -10.82 41.15
CA ILE A 156 -27.09 -11.61 42.26
C ILE A 156 -27.43 -10.68 43.42
N ASN A 157 -26.60 -9.66 43.67
CA ASN A 157 -26.85 -8.72 44.74
C ASN A 157 -27.95 -7.69 44.45
N SER A 158 -28.49 -7.67 43.23
CA SER A 158 -29.58 -6.76 42.88
C SER A 158 -30.85 -7.06 43.70
N PRO A 159 -31.58 -6.03 44.17
CA PRO A 159 -32.79 -6.24 44.99
C PRO A 159 -33.84 -7.14 44.32
N LEU A 160 -34.00 -7.04 43.01
CA LEU A 160 -34.92 -7.86 42.22
C LEU A 160 -34.53 -9.35 42.22
N LEU A 161 -33.25 -9.66 42.08
CA LEU A 161 -32.80 -11.05 42.08
C LEU A 161 -32.67 -11.60 43.50
N LYS A 162 -32.21 -10.81 44.48
CA LYS A 162 -32.21 -11.22 45.90
C LYS A 162 -33.60 -11.69 46.35
N ALA A 163 -34.64 -10.95 46.01
CA ALA A 163 -36.02 -11.34 46.33
C ALA A 163 -36.43 -12.66 45.65
N LYS A 164 -36.10 -12.84 44.36
CA LYS A 164 -36.35 -14.10 43.63
C LYS A 164 -35.57 -15.28 44.20
N TRP A 165 -34.31 -15.07 44.58
CA TRP A 165 -33.48 -16.08 45.24
C TRP A 165 -34.05 -16.48 46.59
N GLN A 166 -34.51 -15.51 47.39
CA GLN A 166 -35.20 -15.78 48.66
C GLN A 166 -36.49 -16.57 48.44
N GLU A 167 -37.31 -16.20 47.46
CA GLU A 167 -38.53 -16.94 47.12
C GLU A 167 -38.24 -18.38 46.67
N LEU A 168 -37.21 -18.59 45.85
CA LEU A 168 -36.77 -19.91 45.41
C LEU A 168 -36.26 -20.77 46.57
N ILE A 169 -35.50 -20.18 47.50
CA ILE A 169 -35.02 -20.88 48.71
C ILE A 169 -36.19 -21.30 49.60
N LEU A 170 -37.17 -20.42 49.78
CA LEU A 170 -38.39 -20.73 50.54
C LEU A 170 -39.19 -21.86 49.89
N LYS A 171 -39.42 -21.79 48.57
CA LYS A 171 -40.07 -22.89 47.81
C LYS A 171 -39.29 -24.20 47.88
N ALA A 172 -37.96 -24.18 47.80
CA ALA A 172 -37.15 -25.38 47.91
C ALA A 172 -37.18 -25.98 49.33
N GLY A 173 -37.21 -25.12 50.36
CA GLY A 173 -37.37 -25.53 51.76
C GLY A 173 -38.75 -26.09 52.07
N GLU A 174 -39.80 -25.56 51.45
CA GLU A 174 -41.17 -26.10 51.55
C GLU A 174 -41.32 -27.49 50.88
N VAL A 175 -40.42 -27.85 49.96
CA VAL A 175 -40.41 -29.14 49.24
C VAL A 175 -39.52 -30.18 49.92
N ALA A 176 -38.81 -29.85 51.01
CA ALA A 176 -38.13 -30.84 51.84
C ALA A 176 -39.18 -31.67 52.62
N PRO A 177 -39.21 -33.00 52.48
CA PRO A 177 -40.29 -33.81 53.03
C PRO A 177 -40.29 -33.76 54.55
N THR A 178 -41.42 -33.38 55.10
CA THR A 178 -41.84 -33.67 56.48
C THR A 178 -41.88 -35.18 56.69
N GLY A 179 -40.71 -35.78 56.95
CA GLY A 179 -40.53 -37.16 57.39
C GLY A 179 -40.62 -37.22 58.91
N LYS A 180 -41.75 -37.74 59.39
CA LYS A 180 -42.14 -37.96 60.80
C LYS A 180 -41.00 -38.36 61.73
N SER A 181 -40.88 -37.60 62.83
CA SER A 181 -40.44 -38.12 64.12
C SER A 181 -41.50 -39.10 64.65
N GLY A 182 -41.08 -40.34 64.92
CA GLY A 182 -41.90 -41.39 65.51
C GLY A 182 -40.99 -42.54 65.92
N GLY A 183 -40.54 -42.53 67.19
CA GLY A 183 -39.66 -43.54 67.72
C GLY A 183 -40.35 -44.89 67.92
N GLN A 184 -39.60 -45.98 67.76
CA GLN A 184 -39.81 -47.20 68.52
C GLN A 184 -38.50 -47.99 68.68
N SER A 185 -38.26 -48.36 69.93
CA SER A 185 -37.20 -49.21 70.47
C SER A 185 -37.21 -50.64 69.88
N GLY A 186 -36.04 -51.28 69.84
CA GLY A 186 -35.92 -52.73 69.62
C GLY A 186 -34.52 -53.13 69.16
N GLY A 187 -33.70 -53.61 70.10
CA GLY A 187 -32.31 -53.99 69.89
C GLY A 187 -32.09 -55.27 69.07
N GLY A 188 -30.82 -55.54 68.78
CA GLY A 188 -30.37 -56.77 68.14
C GLY A 188 -28.90 -56.66 67.74
N GLN A 189 -28.16 -57.72 68.03
CA GLN A 189 -26.73 -57.76 68.33
C GLN A 189 -25.93 -58.49 67.23
N GLY A 190 -24.63 -58.18 67.14
CA GLY A 190 -23.61 -59.00 66.44
C GLY A 190 -23.44 -58.65 64.95
N GLY A 191 -22.25 -58.63 64.36
CA GLY A 191 -20.92 -59.05 64.78
C GLY A 191 -20.10 -59.39 63.53
N GLY A 192 -18.80 -59.05 63.52
CA GLY A 192 -17.80 -59.46 62.51
C GLY A 192 -17.85 -58.70 61.18
N GLY A 193 -16.76 -58.32 60.52
CA GLY A 193 -15.36 -58.72 60.62
C GLY A 193 -14.77 -58.80 59.20
N GLY A 194 -13.52 -58.36 59.01
CA GLY A 194 -12.72 -58.47 57.77
C GLY A 194 -12.53 -57.12 57.08
N SER A 195 -11.40 -56.41 57.16
CA SER A 195 -9.97 -56.76 56.94
C SER A 195 -9.59 -57.02 55.48
N GLY A 196 -8.53 -56.33 55.05
CA GLY A 196 -7.79 -56.52 53.80
C GLY A 196 -7.90 -55.30 52.88
N GLY A 197 -6.86 -54.49 52.60
CA GLY A 197 -5.43 -54.65 52.84
C GLY A 197 -4.67 -54.30 51.54
N GLY A 198 -3.66 -53.43 51.66
CA GLY A 198 -2.55 -53.24 50.71
C GLY A 198 -2.91 -52.53 49.40
N GLY A 199 -2.12 -51.59 48.88
CA GLY A 199 -0.69 -51.30 49.11
C GLY A 199 0.07 -51.39 47.78
N GLY A 200 0.94 -50.39 47.55
CA GLY A 200 1.93 -50.37 46.45
C GLY A 200 1.43 -49.63 45.20
N GLY A 201 2.02 -48.54 44.75
CA GLY A 201 3.44 -48.21 44.73
C GLY A 201 4.04 -48.68 43.42
N GLY A 202 4.54 -47.76 42.58
CA GLY A 202 5.08 -48.13 41.26
C GLY A 202 5.34 -46.97 40.33
N GLU A 203 6.30 -46.15 40.73
CA GLU A 203 7.24 -45.35 39.94
C GLU A 203 7.49 -45.79 38.49
N SER A 204 7.68 -44.81 37.58
CA SER A 204 8.89 -44.65 36.76
C SER A 204 8.66 -44.28 35.28
N GLY A 205 9.51 -43.36 34.82
CA GLY A 205 9.97 -43.21 33.43
C GLY A 205 9.07 -42.34 32.56
N GLY A 206 9.48 -41.20 31.98
CA GLY A 206 10.82 -40.80 31.56
C GLY A 206 10.92 -40.83 30.04
N GLY A 207 11.06 -39.64 29.42
CA GLY A 207 11.90 -39.45 28.23
C GLY A 207 11.22 -39.28 26.86
N GLY A 208 11.60 -38.17 26.20
CA GLY A 208 11.62 -37.98 24.74
C GLY A 208 10.32 -37.41 24.16
N LYS A 209 10.31 -36.28 23.46
CA LYS A 209 11.32 -35.64 22.61
C LYS A 209 11.07 -34.13 22.56
#